data_AF-A4ENJ0-F1
#
_entry.id   AF-A4ENJ0-F1
#
_cell.length_a   1.000
_cell.length_b   1.000
_cell.length_c   1.000
_cell.angle_alpha   90.00
_cell.angle_beta   90.00
_cell.angle_gamma   90.00
#
_symmetry.space_group_name_H-M   'P 1'
#
loop_
_entity.id
_entity.type
_entity.pdbx_description
1 polymer ?
#
loop_
_entity_poly.entity_id
_entity_poly.type
_entity_poly.pdbx_seq_one_letter_code
_entity_poly.pdbx_strand_id
1 'polypeptide(L)'
;MADEPLIFVEVALTKGVPSSVQDLLTDDRDEIDAEDADTAVFYSISNCQAGLAGISFGNSLIKQVVADLAKELPGLTTFVTLSPIPGLNKWLEETGVDAVKSADDQALAAYYLLNAKRSDGMPYDPVARFHLGNGALVHAVHANADVSPNGRRQSNGAMVNYLYDLTQISQNHEKFVGDQTVVASATVKTLSGSVTKS
;
A
#
# COMPACT_ATOMS: atom_id res chain seq x y z
N MET A 1 -5.34 -13.77 28.45
CA MET A 1 -4.17 -13.23 27.72
C MET A 1 -3.55 -14.24 26.74
N ALA A 2 -4.24 -15.33 26.35
CA ALA A 2 -3.75 -16.27 25.33
C ALA A 2 -4.51 -16.19 23.98
N ASP A 3 -5.59 -15.39 23.90
CA ASP A 3 -6.54 -15.41 22.78
C ASP A 3 -6.66 -14.08 22.02
N GLU A 4 -5.85 -13.07 22.34
CA GLU A 4 -5.88 -11.80 21.60
C GLU A 4 -4.95 -11.87 20.38
N PRO A 5 -5.47 -11.64 19.15
CA PRO A 5 -4.65 -11.67 17.94
C PRO A 5 -3.58 -10.57 18.01
N LEU A 6 -2.35 -10.88 17.57
CA LEU A 6 -1.26 -9.91 17.53
C LEU A 6 -1.40 -8.93 16.36
N ILE A 7 -1.84 -9.46 15.21
CA ILE A 7 -2.15 -8.69 14.02
C ILE A 7 -3.50 -9.15 13.51
N PHE A 8 -4.33 -8.18 13.11
CA PHE A 8 -5.56 -8.42 12.38
C PHE A 8 -5.43 -7.87 10.95
N VAL A 9 -5.87 -8.65 9.97
CA VAL A 9 -5.83 -8.29 8.55
C VAL A 9 -7.23 -8.43 7.99
N GLU A 10 -7.76 -7.36 7.43
CA GLU A 10 -9.05 -7.35 6.76
C GLU A 10 -8.85 -7.39 5.24
N VAL A 11 -9.60 -8.28 4.59
CA VAL A 11 -9.50 -8.55 3.16
C VAL A 11 -10.89 -8.45 2.54
N ALA A 12 -11.01 -7.66 1.48
CA ALA A 12 -12.19 -7.64 0.63
C ALA A 12 -11.94 -8.49 -0.62
N LEU A 13 -12.88 -9.39 -0.93
CA LEU A 13 -12.86 -10.17 -2.16
C LEU A 13 -13.64 -9.40 -3.23
N THR A 14 -13.00 -9.18 -4.39
CA THR A 14 -13.52 -8.29 -5.42
C THR A 14 -13.24 -8.81 -6.83
N LYS A 15 -13.88 -8.18 -7.82
CA LYS A 15 -13.52 -8.29 -9.24
C LYS A 15 -12.71 -7.05 -9.65
N GLY A 16 -11.41 -7.24 -9.88
CA GLY A 16 -10.46 -6.20 -10.21
C GLY A 16 -9.91 -5.42 -9.02
N VAL A 17 -8.94 -4.54 -9.33
CA VAL A 17 -8.20 -3.75 -8.32
C VAL A 17 -8.96 -2.46 -7.97
N PRO A 18 -9.31 -2.22 -6.69
CA PRO A 18 -10.03 -1.02 -6.30
C PRO A 18 -9.13 0.21 -6.20
N SER A 19 -9.73 1.38 -6.41
CA SER A 19 -9.09 2.69 -6.36
C SER A 19 -9.65 3.63 -5.29
N SER A 20 -10.71 3.26 -4.57
CA SER A 20 -11.39 4.09 -3.56
C SER A 20 -11.80 3.25 -2.36
N VAL A 21 -11.48 3.73 -1.15
CA VAL A 21 -11.87 3.04 0.09
C VAL A 21 -13.34 3.28 0.42
N GLN A 22 -13.89 4.44 0.04
CA GLN A 22 -15.32 4.70 0.17
C GLN A 22 -16.13 3.74 -0.70
N ASP A 23 -15.68 3.52 -1.93
CA ASP A 23 -16.32 2.55 -2.80
C ASP A 23 -16.16 1.17 -2.20
N LEU A 24 -14.97 0.80 -1.71
CA LEU A 24 -14.70 -0.54 -1.15
C LEU A 24 -15.61 -0.90 0.03
N LEU A 25 -15.94 0.06 0.87
CA LEU A 25 -16.66 -0.13 2.13
C LEU A 25 -18.14 0.28 2.07
N THR A 26 -18.68 0.62 0.90
CA THR A 26 -20.09 1.03 0.77
C THR A 26 -21.04 -0.15 0.98
N ASP A 27 -22.13 0.08 1.71
CA ASP A 27 -23.21 -0.88 1.94
C ASP A 27 -24.05 -1.16 0.67
N ASP A 28 -23.96 -0.31 -0.36
CA ASP A 28 -24.73 -0.41 -1.60
C ASP A 28 -24.06 -1.32 -2.66
N ARG A 29 -23.09 -2.15 -2.26
CA ARG A 29 -22.43 -3.10 -3.17
C ARG A 29 -23.24 -4.37 -3.35
N ASP A 30 -23.33 -4.81 -4.60
CA ASP A 30 -23.73 -6.18 -4.90
C ASP A 30 -22.67 -7.12 -4.32
N GLU A 31 -23.01 -7.81 -3.23
CA GLU A 31 -22.16 -8.86 -2.66
C GLU A 31 -21.91 -9.93 -3.74
N ILE A 32 -20.65 -10.33 -3.87
CA ILE A 32 -20.25 -11.42 -4.76
C ILE A 32 -19.94 -12.66 -3.93
N ASP A 33 -20.23 -13.83 -4.51
CA ASP A 33 -19.74 -15.08 -3.94
C ASP A 33 -18.21 -15.09 -3.95
N ALA A 34 -17.60 -15.64 -2.90
CA ALA A 34 -16.15 -15.68 -2.77
C ALA A 34 -15.45 -16.40 -3.95
N GLU A 35 -16.14 -17.38 -4.54
CA GLU A 35 -15.68 -18.16 -5.70
C GLU A 35 -15.66 -17.35 -7.01
N ASP A 36 -16.43 -16.26 -7.07
CA ASP A 36 -16.50 -15.36 -8.23
C ASP A 36 -15.43 -14.25 -8.20
N ALA A 37 -14.72 -14.10 -7.10
CA ALA A 37 -13.69 -13.08 -6.94
C ALA A 37 -12.39 -13.47 -7.67
N ASP A 38 -11.73 -12.48 -8.28
CA ASP A 38 -10.40 -12.64 -8.90
C ASP A 38 -9.29 -11.92 -8.12
N THR A 39 -9.67 -11.05 -7.18
CA THR A 39 -8.79 -10.12 -6.49
C THR A 39 -9.06 -10.12 -4.99
N ALA A 40 -8.02 -10.37 -4.19
CA ALA A 40 -8.00 -10.15 -2.75
C ALA A 40 -7.38 -8.78 -2.44
N VAL A 41 -8.14 -7.94 -1.73
CA VAL A 41 -7.79 -6.57 -1.40
C VAL A 41 -7.56 -6.42 0.10
N PHE A 42 -6.30 -6.27 0.51
CA PHE A 42 -5.91 -5.96 1.89
C PHE A 42 -6.14 -4.47 2.17
N TYR A 43 -7.23 -4.10 2.84
CA TYR A 43 -7.58 -2.69 3.07
C TYR A 43 -7.33 -2.21 4.51
N SER A 44 -7.13 -3.13 5.46
CA SER A 44 -6.78 -2.81 6.85
C SER A 44 -5.82 -3.86 7.42
N ILE A 45 -4.71 -3.40 8.00
CA ILE A 45 -3.73 -4.23 8.70
C ILE A 45 -3.42 -3.52 10.01
N SER A 46 -3.82 -4.13 11.12
CA SER A 46 -3.76 -3.50 12.45
C SER A 46 -2.93 -4.34 13.41
N ASN A 47 -1.97 -3.70 14.09
CA ASN A 47 -1.30 -4.28 15.25
C ASN A 47 -2.18 -4.05 16.48
N CYS A 48 -2.68 -5.14 17.07
CA CYS A 48 -3.65 -5.08 18.17
C CYS A 48 -2.97 -4.86 19.53
N GLN A 49 -1.64 -4.88 19.62
CA GLN A 49 -0.91 -4.71 20.88
C GLN A 49 -0.05 -3.45 20.86
N ALA A 50 -0.49 -2.43 21.62
CA ALA A 50 0.25 -1.17 21.78
C ALA A 50 1.68 -1.38 22.33
N GLY A 51 1.89 -2.41 23.15
CA GLY A 51 3.21 -2.80 23.67
C GLY A 51 4.17 -3.39 22.63
N LEU A 52 3.68 -3.73 21.43
CA LEU A 52 4.46 -4.23 20.30
C LEU A 52 4.63 -3.15 19.20
N ALA A 53 4.34 -1.88 19.50
CA ALA A 53 4.58 -0.78 18.59
C ALA A 53 6.07 -0.71 18.21
N GLY A 54 6.37 -0.91 16.93
CA GLY A 54 7.74 -0.93 16.40
C GLY A 54 8.43 -2.29 16.39
N ILE A 55 7.80 -3.34 16.92
CA ILE A 55 8.30 -4.71 16.76
C ILE A 55 7.83 -5.26 15.42
N SER A 56 8.79 -5.66 14.58
CA SER A 56 8.49 -6.35 13.32
C SER A 56 8.10 -7.80 13.63
N PHE A 57 6.91 -8.22 13.17
CA PHE A 57 6.46 -9.62 13.23
C PHE A 57 7.04 -10.47 12.09
N GLY A 58 8.14 -10.02 11.49
CA GLY A 58 8.76 -10.65 10.33
C GLY A 58 8.17 -10.12 9.01
N ASN A 59 8.98 -10.26 7.96
CA ASN A 59 8.68 -9.80 6.60
C ASN A 59 7.94 -10.86 5.76
N SER A 60 7.22 -11.77 6.43
CA SER A 60 6.57 -12.93 5.79
C SER A 60 5.09 -13.06 6.12
N LEU A 61 4.53 -12.14 6.91
CA LEU A 61 3.13 -12.20 7.32
C LEU A 61 2.21 -12.22 6.09
N ILE A 62 2.34 -11.22 5.22
CA ILE A 62 1.45 -11.10 4.07
C ILE A 62 1.74 -12.19 3.04
N LYS A 63 3.00 -12.65 2.92
CA LYS A 63 3.35 -13.81 2.09
C LYS A 63 2.57 -15.05 2.49
N GLN A 64 2.44 -15.31 3.80
CA GLN A 64 1.67 -16.45 4.31
C GLN A 64 0.18 -16.28 4.00
N VAL A 65 -0.40 -15.11 4.32
CA VAL A 65 -1.83 -14.85 4.07
C VAL A 65 -2.18 -14.97 2.59
N VAL A 66 -1.33 -14.43 1.70
CA VAL A 66 -1.52 -14.55 0.25
C VAL A 66 -1.44 -16.00 -0.22
N ALA A 67 -0.51 -16.80 0.31
CA ALA A 67 -0.38 -18.22 -0.05
C ALA A 67 -1.59 -19.04 0.44
N ASP A 68 -2.11 -18.75 1.62
CA ASP A 68 -3.29 -19.42 2.18
C ASP A 68 -4.55 -19.06 1.38
N LEU A 69 -4.78 -17.78 1.08
CA LEU A 69 -5.89 -17.34 0.24
C LEU A 69 -5.84 -17.95 -1.16
N ALA A 70 -4.66 -18.00 -1.79
CA ALA A 70 -4.49 -18.60 -3.13
C ALA A 70 -4.81 -20.10 -3.14
N LYS A 71 -4.60 -20.79 -2.01
CA LYS A 71 -4.91 -22.21 -1.86
C LYS A 71 -6.38 -22.46 -1.58
N GLU A 72 -7.01 -21.62 -0.76
CA GLU A 72 -8.43 -21.75 -0.38
C GLU A 72 -9.37 -21.29 -1.49
N LEU A 73 -9.00 -20.24 -2.24
CA LEU A 73 -9.80 -19.66 -3.31
C LEU A 73 -8.95 -19.59 -4.61
N PRO A 74 -8.88 -20.70 -5.38
CA PRO A 74 -8.05 -20.78 -6.59
C PRO A 74 -8.42 -19.79 -7.71
N GLY A 75 -9.61 -19.17 -7.64
CA GLY A 75 -10.01 -18.09 -8.56
C GLY A 75 -9.26 -16.79 -8.34
N LEU A 76 -8.66 -16.59 -7.16
CA LEU A 76 -7.87 -15.40 -6.85
C LEU A 76 -6.55 -15.41 -7.61
N THR A 77 -6.39 -14.46 -8.52
CA THR A 77 -5.18 -14.28 -9.33
C THR A 77 -4.41 -13.02 -8.97
N THR A 78 -5.07 -12.07 -8.29
CA THR A 78 -4.51 -10.77 -7.93
C THR A 78 -4.57 -10.55 -6.42
N PHE A 79 -3.44 -10.15 -5.83
CA PHE A 79 -3.32 -9.88 -4.39
C PHE A 79 -2.78 -8.47 -4.19
N VAL A 80 -3.64 -7.54 -3.81
CA VAL A 80 -3.31 -6.13 -3.73
C VAL A 80 -3.72 -5.54 -2.40
N THR A 81 -3.09 -4.46 -1.98
CA THR A 81 -3.58 -3.66 -0.86
C THR A 81 -4.35 -2.46 -1.37
N LEU A 82 -5.13 -1.81 -0.51
CA LEU A 82 -5.53 -0.41 -0.68
C LEU A 82 -5.07 0.33 0.58
N SER A 83 -3.86 0.89 0.53
CA SER A 83 -3.14 1.37 1.70
C SER A 83 -3.12 2.89 1.79
N PRO A 84 -3.16 3.47 3.01
CA PRO A 84 -2.99 4.91 3.22
C PRO A 84 -1.54 5.36 3.00
N ILE A 85 -1.34 6.67 2.81
CA ILE A 85 -0.02 7.30 2.63
C ILE A 85 0.18 8.34 3.77
N PRO A 86 0.34 7.91 5.03
CA PRO A 86 0.22 8.78 6.20
C PRO A 86 1.26 9.91 6.28
N GLY A 87 2.40 9.77 5.60
CA GLY A 87 3.52 10.71 5.72
C GLY A 87 3.64 11.74 4.59
N LEU A 88 2.74 11.74 3.59
CA LEU A 88 2.90 12.59 2.40
C LEU A 88 2.85 14.08 2.73
N ASN A 89 1.78 14.56 3.37
CA ASN A 89 1.61 15.99 3.64
C ASN A 89 2.67 16.52 4.60
N LYS A 90 3.02 15.72 5.62
CA LYS A 90 4.13 16.04 6.53
C LYS A 90 5.46 16.20 5.77
N TRP A 91 5.75 15.31 4.84
CA TRP A 91 6.98 15.38 4.05
C TRP A 91 7.00 16.59 3.11
N LEU A 92 5.85 16.95 2.52
CA LEU A 92 5.71 18.17 1.71
C LEU A 92 6.01 19.43 2.55
N GLU A 93 5.44 19.52 3.75
CA GLU A 93 5.69 20.61 4.70
C GLU A 93 7.17 20.71 5.10
N GLU A 94 7.83 19.59 5.41
CA GLU A 94 9.23 19.55 5.85
C GLU A 94 10.23 19.91 4.73
N THR A 95 9.92 19.52 3.49
CA THR A 95 10.84 19.71 2.37
C THR A 95 10.65 21.02 1.63
N GLY A 96 9.54 21.72 1.89
CA GLY A 96 9.17 22.89 1.10
C GLY A 96 9.08 22.57 -0.39
N VAL A 97 8.80 21.30 -0.73
CA VAL A 97 8.43 20.91 -2.09
C VAL A 97 7.10 21.59 -2.35
N ASP A 98 7.20 22.80 -2.89
CA ASP A 98 6.07 23.57 -3.36
C ASP A 98 5.31 22.67 -4.32
N ALA A 99 4.04 22.39 -4.01
CA ALA A 99 3.09 21.73 -4.93
C ALA A 99 2.80 22.59 -6.20
N VAL A 100 3.69 23.54 -6.51
CA VAL A 100 3.57 24.67 -7.40
C VAL A 100 4.57 24.39 -8.52
N LYS A 101 4.20 23.90 -9.70
CA LYS A 101 2.99 24.08 -10.50
C LYS A 101 2.77 22.79 -11.32
N SER A 102 1.53 22.31 -11.38
CA SER A 102 1.01 21.30 -12.35
C SER A 102 1.04 19.80 -12.02
N ALA A 103 1.59 19.35 -10.89
CA ALA A 103 1.51 17.93 -10.53
C ALA A 103 0.18 17.62 -9.83
N ASP A 104 -0.60 16.73 -10.43
CA ASP A 104 -1.76 16.07 -9.81
C ASP A 104 -1.35 15.42 -8.46
N ASP A 105 -2.25 15.39 -7.47
CA ASP A 105 -2.03 14.74 -6.16
C ASP A 105 -1.55 13.29 -6.33
N GLN A 106 -2.04 12.61 -7.36
CA GLN A 106 -1.59 11.28 -7.77
C GLN A 106 -0.08 11.25 -8.08
N ALA A 107 0.40 12.25 -8.82
CA ALA A 107 1.81 12.36 -9.23
C ALA A 107 2.73 12.68 -8.05
N LEU A 108 2.29 13.58 -7.17
CA LEU A 108 3.01 13.91 -5.94
C LEU A 108 3.12 12.69 -5.02
N ALA A 109 2.03 11.94 -4.83
CA ALA A 109 2.03 10.72 -4.04
C ALA A 109 2.97 9.65 -4.65
N ALA A 110 2.95 9.46 -5.97
CA ALA A 110 3.89 8.55 -6.64
C ALA A 110 5.34 8.99 -6.42
N TYR A 111 5.64 10.28 -6.63
CA TYR A 111 6.97 10.85 -6.43
C TYR A 111 7.49 10.61 -5.02
N TYR A 112 6.65 10.91 -4.03
CA TYR A 112 6.94 10.69 -2.62
C TYR A 112 7.29 9.22 -2.33
N LEU A 113 6.45 8.28 -2.77
CA LEU A 113 6.64 6.85 -2.49
C LEU A 113 7.95 6.28 -3.07
N LEU A 114 8.42 6.80 -4.22
CA LEU A 114 9.64 6.31 -4.88
C LEU A 114 10.91 7.02 -4.40
N ASN A 115 10.82 8.34 -4.13
CA ASN A 115 12.00 9.19 -4.00
C ASN A 115 12.21 9.76 -2.59
N ALA A 116 11.16 9.87 -1.76
CA ALA A 116 11.31 10.39 -0.42
C ALA A 116 12.00 9.34 0.46
N LYS A 117 13.20 9.66 0.95
CA LYS A 117 14.01 8.80 1.81
C LYS A 117 14.28 9.45 3.16
N ARG A 118 14.42 8.64 4.19
CA ARG A 118 14.98 9.03 5.50
C ARG A 118 16.51 9.13 5.41
N SER A 119 17.13 9.61 6.48
CA SER A 119 18.60 9.67 6.60
C SER A 119 19.29 8.31 6.52
N ASP A 120 18.57 7.20 6.76
CA ASP A 120 19.07 5.82 6.66
C ASP A 120 18.88 5.21 5.26
N GLY A 121 18.38 5.99 4.29
CA GLY A 121 18.12 5.55 2.91
C GLY A 121 16.79 4.80 2.72
N MET A 122 16.08 4.44 3.79
CA MET A 122 14.78 3.77 3.68
C MET A 122 13.70 4.74 3.19
N PRO A 123 12.65 4.24 2.49
CA PRO A 123 11.48 5.06 2.13
C PRO A 123 10.95 5.84 3.32
N TYR A 124 10.56 7.10 3.11
CA TYR A 124 10.05 7.96 4.17
C TYR A 124 8.73 7.45 4.75
N ASP A 125 7.86 6.91 3.90
CA ASP A 125 6.56 6.42 4.31
C ASP A 125 6.66 5.09 5.10
N PRO A 126 6.07 4.99 6.30
CA PRO A 126 6.08 3.77 7.10
C PRO A 126 5.32 2.61 6.46
N VAL A 127 4.23 2.88 5.77
CA VAL A 127 3.39 1.86 5.13
C VAL A 127 4.09 1.29 3.90
N ALA A 128 4.79 2.14 3.13
CA ALA A 128 5.67 1.71 2.06
C ALA A 128 6.77 0.77 2.55
N ARG A 129 7.46 1.13 3.65
CA ARG A 129 8.49 0.25 4.23
C ARG A 129 7.92 -1.11 4.64
N PHE A 130 6.71 -1.14 5.19
CA PHE A 130 6.06 -2.39 5.59
C PHE A 130 5.76 -3.29 4.38
N HIS A 131 5.08 -2.76 3.35
CA HIS A 131 4.68 -3.59 2.21
C HIS A 131 5.86 -4.00 1.32
N LEU A 132 6.79 -3.08 1.04
CA LEU A 132 8.02 -3.40 0.31
C LEU A 132 8.88 -4.40 1.10
N GLY A 133 8.95 -4.24 2.43
CA GLY A 133 9.55 -5.20 3.35
C GLY A 133 8.93 -6.58 3.24
N ASN A 134 7.63 -6.70 3.01
CA ASN A 134 6.94 -7.97 2.76
C ASN A 134 7.00 -8.45 1.29
N GLY A 135 7.79 -7.81 0.43
CA GLY A 135 8.01 -8.22 -0.96
C GLY A 135 6.97 -7.74 -1.97
N ALA A 136 6.14 -6.78 -1.60
CA ALA A 136 5.24 -6.15 -2.56
C ALA A 136 5.99 -5.16 -3.49
N LEU A 137 5.34 -4.75 -4.56
CA LEU A 137 5.75 -3.63 -5.41
C LEU A 137 4.71 -2.50 -5.37
N VAL A 138 5.13 -1.25 -5.58
CA VAL A 138 4.21 -0.11 -5.74
C VAL A 138 3.48 -0.26 -7.08
N HIS A 139 2.20 -0.61 -7.04
CA HIS A 139 1.47 -1.04 -8.24
C HIS A 139 0.71 0.10 -8.92
N ALA A 140 -0.11 0.80 -8.14
CA ALA A 140 -0.93 1.93 -8.60
C ALA A 140 -1.07 2.95 -7.47
N VAL A 141 -1.22 4.22 -7.85
CA VAL A 141 -1.49 5.33 -6.92
C VAL A 141 -2.78 5.97 -7.36
N HIS A 142 -3.64 6.36 -6.44
CA HIS A 142 -4.99 6.84 -6.71
C HIS A 142 -5.21 8.19 -6.05
N ALA A 143 -5.67 9.18 -6.80
CA ALA A 143 -6.13 10.45 -6.25
C ALA A 143 -7.56 10.32 -5.73
N ASN A 144 -7.92 11.08 -4.69
CA ASN A 144 -9.26 11.08 -4.08
C ASN A 144 -9.78 9.68 -3.68
N ALA A 145 -8.86 8.77 -3.34
CA ALA A 145 -9.16 7.41 -2.94
C ALA A 145 -9.64 7.28 -1.49
N ASP A 146 -9.21 8.20 -0.62
CA ASP A 146 -9.79 8.39 0.71
C ASP A 146 -10.19 9.86 0.90
N VAL A 147 -11.47 10.16 0.66
CA VAL A 147 -12.01 11.51 0.82
C VAL A 147 -12.37 11.85 2.26
N SER A 148 -12.11 10.97 3.22
CA SER A 148 -12.33 11.24 4.64
C SER A 148 -11.47 12.42 5.13
N PRO A 149 -11.85 13.09 6.23
CA PRO A 149 -11.02 14.12 6.84
C PRO A 149 -9.61 13.63 7.19
N ASN A 150 -9.46 12.34 7.54
CA ASN A 150 -8.15 11.75 7.80
C ASN A 150 -7.32 11.57 6.53
N GLY A 151 -7.90 11.01 5.46
CA GLY A 151 -7.22 10.84 4.18
C GLY A 151 -6.76 12.16 3.58
N ARG A 152 -7.63 13.19 3.62
CA ARG A 152 -7.28 14.56 3.21
C ARG A 152 -6.12 15.14 4.00
N ARG A 153 -6.11 14.95 5.32
CA ARG A 153 -5.04 15.43 6.19
C ARG A 153 -3.69 14.73 5.93
N GLN A 154 -3.72 13.42 5.67
CA GLN A 154 -2.52 12.61 5.52
C GLN A 154 -1.85 12.75 4.15
N SER A 155 -2.63 12.78 3.08
CA SER A 155 -2.13 12.60 1.71
C SER A 155 -2.97 13.30 0.64
N ASN A 156 -3.72 14.34 0.99
CA ASN A 156 -4.72 14.96 0.11
C ASN A 156 -5.79 13.97 -0.40
N GLY A 157 -5.95 12.84 0.29
CA GLY A 157 -6.84 11.75 -0.09
C GLY A 157 -6.24 10.74 -1.06
N ALA A 158 -4.92 10.79 -1.32
CA ALA A 158 -4.25 9.79 -2.13
C ALA A 158 -4.06 8.47 -1.36
N MET A 159 -4.27 7.35 -2.05
CA MET A 159 -3.96 6.00 -1.57
C MET A 159 -3.12 5.24 -2.60
N VAL A 160 -2.59 4.09 -2.20
CA VAL A 160 -1.70 3.27 -3.04
C VAL A 160 -2.12 1.80 -2.98
N ASN A 161 -2.07 1.11 -4.12
CA ASN A 161 -2.04 -0.34 -4.11
C ASN A 161 -0.61 -0.85 -4.11
N TYR A 162 -0.31 -1.74 -3.17
CA TYR A 162 0.87 -2.61 -3.24
C TYR A 162 0.45 -3.97 -3.78
N LEU A 163 1.12 -4.45 -4.83
CA LEU A 163 0.84 -5.76 -5.43
C LEU A 163 1.79 -6.82 -4.89
N TYR A 164 1.23 -7.94 -4.45
CA TYR A 164 1.93 -9.15 -4.05
C TYR A 164 1.91 -10.18 -5.17
N ASP A 165 2.89 -10.10 -6.08
CA ASP A 165 3.09 -11.12 -7.10
C ASP A 165 3.76 -12.35 -6.47
N LEU A 166 3.01 -13.45 -6.32
CA LEU A 166 3.45 -14.72 -5.75
C LEU A 166 4.81 -15.21 -6.30
N THR A 167 5.09 -14.95 -7.58
CA THR A 167 6.33 -15.38 -8.23
C THR A 167 7.51 -14.46 -7.95
N GLN A 168 7.26 -13.22 -7.52
CA GLN A 168 8.27 -12.18 -7.31
C GLN A 168 8.43 -11.74 -5.85
N ILE A 169 7.55 -12.13 -4.92
CA ILE A 169 7.61 -11.71 -3.50
C ILE A 169 9.01 -11.88 -2.91
N SER A 170 9.61 -13.06 -3.03
CA SER A 170 10.94 -13.32 -2.45
C SER A 170 12.03 -12.43 -3.07
N GLN A 171 12.01 -12.26 -4.40
CA GLN A 171 12.99 -11.42 -5.10
C GLN A 171 12.83 -9.94 -4.74
N ASN A 172 11.59 -9.44 -4.68
CA ASN A 172 11.30 -8.06 -4.31
C ASN A 172 11.72 -7.78 -2.86
N HIS A 173 11.44 -8.73 -1.97
CA HIS A 173 11.88 -8.67 -0.58
C HIS A 173 13.40 -8.55 -0.47
N GLU A 174 14.15 -9.43 -1.15
CA GLU A 174 15.61 -9.42 -1.14
C GLU A 174 16.18 -8.09 -1.66
N LYS A 175 15.65 -7.58 -2.79
CA LYS A 175 16.02 -6.26 -3.34
C LYS A 175 15.77 -5.12 -2.36
N PHE A 176 14.66 -5.16 -1.61
CA PHE A 176 14.33 -4.11 -0.66
C PHE A 176 15.17 -4.19 0.62
N VAL A 177 15.34 -5.38 1.19
CA VAL A 177 16.12 -5.57 2.42
C VAL A 177 17.62 -5.38 2.19
N GLY A 178 18.14 -5.86 1.05
CA GLY A 178 19.56 -5.75 0.70
C GLY A 178 19.94 -4.37 0.19
N ASP A 179 19.19 -3.87 -0.79
CA ASP A 179 19.60 -2.69 -1.59
C ASP A 179 18.68 -1.46 -1.38
N GLN A 180 17.68 -1.55 -0.50
CA GLN A 180 16.66 -0.50 -0.30
C GLN A 180 15.90 -0.11 -1.59
N THR A 181 15.87 -1.03 -2.55
CA THR A 181 15.27 -0.82 -3.87
C THR A 181 13.75 -0.80 -3.78
N VAL A 182 13.13 0.29 -4.22
CA VAL A 182 11.67 0.39 -4.38
C VAL A 182 11.27 -0.17 -5.73
N VAL A 183 10.70 -1.37 -5.74
CA VAL A 183 10.11 -1.96 -6.95
C VAL A 183 8.75 -1.32 -7.21
N ALA A 184 8.51 -0.90 -8.44
CA ALA A 184 7.27 -0.22 -8.84
C ALA A 184 6.90 -0.51 -10.29
N SER A 185 5.61 -0.42 -10.60
CA SER A 185 5.07 -0.57 -11.96
C SER A 185 5.57 0.53 -12.90
N ALA A 186 5.55 0.27 -14.21
CA ALA A 186 5.93 1.25 -15.22
C ALA A 186 5.05 2.51 -15.16
N THR A 187 3.75 2.34 -14.90
CA THR A 187 2.79 3.44 -14.73
C THR A 187 3.18 4.34 -13.57
N VAL A 188 3.49 3.77 -12.40
CA VAL A 188 3.89 4.52 -11.21
C VAL A 188 5.22 5.27 -11.43
N LYS A 189 6.18 4.64 -12.11
CA LYS A 189 7.45 5.28 -12.49
C LYS A 189 7.23 6.47 -13.43
N THR A 190 6.37 6.31 -14.43
CA THR A 190 6.01 7.38 -15.38
C THR A 190 5.34 8.55 -14.66
N LEU A 191 4.37 8.23 -13.80
CA LEU A 191 3.65 9.20 -12.99
C LEU A 191 4.60 10.00 -12.08
N SER A 192 5.52 9.34 -11.39
CA SER A 192 6.54 10.02 -10.59
C SER A 192 7.50 10.87 -11.42
N GLY A 193 7.83 10.46 -12.65
CA GLY A 193 8.73 11.23 -13.53
C GLY A 193 8.12 12.55 -14.01
N SER A 194 6.80 12.74 -13.87
CA SER A 194 6.13 13.99 -14.22
C SER A 194 6.34 15.12 -13.21
N VAL A 195 6.76 14.80 -11.98
CA VAL A 195 7.01 15.80 -10.94
C VAL A 195 8.36 16.47 -11.19
N THR A 196 8.32 17.76 -11.54
CA THR A 196 9.52 18.58 -11.76
C THR A 196 9.94 19.22 -10.44
N LYS A 197 11.19 19.02 -10.02
CA LYS A 197 11.78 19.77 -8.90
C LYS A 197 12.21 21.15 -9.41
N SER A 198 11.82 22.21 -8.70
CA SER A 198 12.37 23.56 -8.91
C SER A 198 13.77 23.67 -8.32
#